data_AF-A0A2V6GEF3-F1
#
_entry.id   AF-A0A2V6GEF3-F1
#
_cell.length_a   1.000
_cell.length_b   1.000
_cell.length_c   1.000
_cell.angle_alpha   90.00
_cell.angle_beta   90.00
_cell.angle_gamma   90.00
#
_symmetry.space_group_name_H-M   'P 1'
#
loop_
_entity.id
_entity.type
_entity.pdbx_description
1 polymer ?
#
loop_
_entity_poly.entity_id
_entity_poly.type
_entity_poly.pdbx_seq_one_letter_code
_entity_poly.pdbx_strand_id
1 'polypeptide(L)'
;MDCSGFVYYVLNKNGVTDVPRNSSEQYVWLRRAGKFEPVLSRKDDSFELENLQPGDLLFWTGTYAIERDPPITHGMIYVGREKKTGKRVMVGSSDGRVYQGEPRNGVSVFDFKIQRPTKSENGKLQPTFIGYGHIPGVRE
;
A
#
# COMPACT_ATOMS: atom_id res chain seq x y z
N MET A 1 13.35 -1.16 -9.71
CA MET A 1 11.90 -1.46 -9.86
C MET A 1 11.13 -0.43 -9.05
N ASP A 2 10.07 0.16 -9.58
CA ASP A 2 9.23 1.11 -8.83
C ASP A 2 8.11 0.38 -8.05
N CYS A 3 7.35 1.11 -7.23
CA CYS A 3 6.33 0.54 -6.35
C CYS A 3 5.23 -0.24 -7.11
N SER A 4 4.55 0.41 -8.06
CA SER A 4 3.50 -0.22 -8.87
C SER A 4 4.02 -1.32 -9.79
N GLY A 5 5.28 -1.22 -10.22
CA GLY A 5 5.95 -2.20 -11.06
C GLY A 5 6.30 -3.47 -10.30
N PHE A 6 6.64 -3.35 -9.02
CA PHE A 6 6.76 -4.51 -8.14
C PHE A 6 5.43 -5.23 -7.96
N VAL A 7 4.35 -4.48 -7.67
CA VAL A 7 2.99 -5.05 -7.57
C VAL A 7 2.61 -5.76 -8.88
N TYR A 8 2.74 -5.08 -10.01
CA TYR A 8 2.46 -5.63 -11.33
C TYR A 8 3.24 -6.92 -11.58
N TYR A 9 4.55 -6.91 -11.32
CA TYR A 9 5.41 -8.08 -11.52
C TYR A 9 4.97 -9.27 -10.67
N VAL A 10 4.77 -9.07 -9.36
CA VAL A 10 4.37 -10.14 -8.44
C VAL A 10 3.03 -10.75 -8.84
N LEU A 11 2.02 -9.92 -9.13
CA LEU A 11 0.70 -10.43 -9.45
C LEU A 11 0.68 -11.20 -10.78
N ASN A 12 1.34 -10.68 -11.83
CA ASN A 12 1.46 -11.38 -13.11
C ASN A 12 2.20 -12.72 -12.96
N LYS A 13 3.27 -12.76 -12.14
CA LYS A 13 4.00 -14.01 -11.88
C LYS A 13 3.18 -15.06 -11.13
N ASN A 14 2.13 -14.65 -10.43
CA ASN A 14 1.19 -15.53 -9.74
C ASN A 14 -0.10 -15.77 -10.55
N GLY A 15 -0.09 -15.47 -11.85
CA GLY A 15 -1.21 -15.79 -12.75
C GLY A 15 -2.41 -14.86 -12.65
N VAL A 16 -2.31 -13.75 -11.92
CA VAL A 16 -3.35 -12.72 -11.91
C VAL A 16 -3.29 -11.95 -13.23
N THR A 17 -4.39 -11.98 -13.98
CA THR A 17 -4.50 -11.30 -15.28
C THR A 17 -5.03 -9.87 -15.10
N ASP A 18 -4.88 -9.06 -16.15
CA ASP A 18 -5.48 -7.72 -16.26
C ASP A 18 -5.04 -6.71 -15.20
N VAL A 19 -3.93 -6.99 -14.50
CA VAL A 19 -3.35 -6.09 -13.50
C VAL A 19 -2.74 -4.89 -14.20
N PRO A 20 -3.16 -3.65 -13.92
CA PRO A 20 -2.57 -2.48 -14.53
C PRO A 20 -1.13 -2.21 -14.06
N ARG A 21 -0.34 -1.50 -14.87
CA ARG A 21 1.07 -1.20 -14.56
C ARG A 21 1.24 -0.06 -13.54
N ASN A 22 0.32 0.91 -13.52
CA ASN A 22 0.42 2.10 -12.69
C ASN A 22 -0.41 1.99 -11.40
N SER A 23 0.05 2.62 -10.32
CA SER A 23 -0.62 2.57 -9.01
C SER A 23 -2.05 3.15 -9.05
N SER A 24 -2.26 4.25 -9.77
CA SER A 24 -3.59 4.84 -9.95
C SER A 24 -4.54 3.92 -10.70
N GLU A 25 -4.04 3.23 -11.73
CA GLU A 25 -4.84 2.28 -12.50
C GLU A 25 -5.11 1.00 -11.69
N GLN A 26 -4.14 0.49 -10.93
CA GLN A 26 -4.33 -0.63 -10.00
C GLN A 26 -5.42 -0.32 -8.97
N TYR A 27 -5.40 0.89 -8.39
CA TYR A 27 -6.45 1.36 -7.50
C TYR A 27 -7.81 1.40 -8.21
N VAL A 28 -7.89 1.99 -9.41
CA VAL A 28 -9.14 2.07 -10.19
C VAL A 28 -9.65 0.67 -10.55
N TRP A 29 -8.75 -0.26 -10.86
CA TRP A 29 -9.08 -1.65 -11.16
C TRP A 29 -9.77 -2.33 -9.98
N LEU A 30 -9.21 -2.24 -8.77
CA LEU A 30 -9.84 -2.79 -7.56
C LEU A 30 -11.17 -2.11 -7.21
N ARG A 31 -11.25 -0.78 -7.39
CA ARG A 31 -12.49 -0.03 -7.21
C ARG A 31 -13.59 -0.49 -8.16
N ARG A 32 -13.27 -0.68 -9.44
CA ARG A 32 -14.20 -1.18 -10.46
C ARG A 32 -14.65 -2.61 -10.17
N ALA A 33 -13.78 -3.43 -9.61
CA ALA A 33 -14.11 -4.78 -9.18
C ALA A 33 -14.94 -4.83 -7.88
N GLY A 34 -15.20 -3.69 -7.21
CA GLY A 34 -15.88 -3.64 -5.92
C GLY A 34 -15.08 -4.30 -4.80
N LYS A 35 -13.75 -4.29 -4.89
CA LYS A 35 -12.83 -4.98 -3.97
C LYS A 35 -11.96 -4.05 -3.15
N PHE A 36 -12.23 -2.75 -3.18
CA PHE A 36 -11.45 -1.76 -2.45
C PHE A 36 -12.20 -1.31 -1.19
N GLU A 37 -11.51 -1.38 -0.06
CA GLU A 37 -11.96 -0.95 1.27
C GLU A 37 -11.31 0.41 1.60
N PRO A 38 -12.09 1.51 1.64
CA PRO A 38 -11.56 2.81 2.01
C PRO A 38 -11.24 2.86 3.51
N VAL A 39 -10.12 3.52 3.86
CA VAL A 39 -9.73 3.74 5.25
C VAL A 39 -9.59 5.24 5.49
N LEU A 40 -10.46 5.79 6.33
CA LEU A 40 -10.48 7.21 6.69
C LEU A 40 -9.76 7.47 8.02
N SER A 41 -9.74 6.48 8.92
CA SER A 41 -9.07 6.62 10.20
C SER A 41 -7.57 6.86 10.03
N ARG A 42 -7.03 7.66 10.94
CA ARG A 42 -5.58 7.91 11.09
C ARG A 42 -4.95 7.03 12.17
N LYS A 43 -5.61 5.93 12.54
CA LYS A 43 -5.18 5.02 13.61
C LYS A 43 -4.90 3.61 13.08
N ASP A 44 -3.78 3.05 13.50
CA ASP A 44 -3.32 1.70 13.13
C ASP A 44 -4.22 0.56 13.65
N ASP A 45 -5.05 0.84 14.64
CA ASP A 45 -5.98 -0.07 15.30
C ASP A 45 -7.45 0.20 14.93
N SER A 46 -7.70 0.95 13.83
CA SER A 46 -9.06 1.16 13.32
C SER A 46 -9.73 -0.16 12.94
N PHE A 47 -11.04 -0.25 13.21
CA PHE A 47 -11.89 -1.37 12.76
C PHE A 47 -11.87 -1.52 11.23
N GLU A 48 -11.62 -0.44 10.49
CA GLU A 48 -11.52 -0.45 9.03
C GLU A 48 -10.38 -1.36 8.52
N LEU A 49 -9.43 -1.75 9.38
CA LEU A 49 -8.32 -2.66 9.07
C LEU A 49 -8.58 -4.10 9.54
N GLU A 50 -9.79 -4.44 9.99
CA GLU A 50 -10.14 -5.79 10.45
C GLU A 50 -10.22 -6.79 9.29
N ASN A 51 -10.70 -6.34 8.12
CA ASN A 51 -10.78 -7.17 6.92
C ASN A 51 -9.47 -7.23 6.12
N LEU A 52 -8.39 -6.59 6.58
CA LEU A 52 -7.13 -6.57 5.84
C LEU A 52 -6.44 -7.94 5.87
N GLN A 53 -6.17 -8.52 4.69
CA GLN A 53 -5.66 -9.88 4.50
C GLN A 53 -4.31 -9.92 3.77
N PRO A 54 -3.42 -10.87 4.11
CA PRO A 54 -2.19 -11.10 3.34
C PRO A 54 -2.48 -11.22 1.83
N GLY A 55 -1.74 -10.46 1.01
CA GLY A 55 -1.96 -10.33 -0.43
C GLY A 55 -2.68 -9.05 -0.84
N ASP A 56 -3.37 -8.37 0.08
CA ASP A 56 -4.07 -7.13 -0.24
C ASP A 56 -3.14 -6.03 -0.72
N LEU A 57 -3.60 -5.26 -1.70
CA LEU A 57 -2.88 -4.10 -2.21
C LEU A 57 -3.19 -2.88 -1.34
N LEU A 58 -2.14 -2.23 -0.85
CA LEU A 58 -2.18 -1.05 0.02
C LEU A 58 -1.89 0.22 -0.79
N PHE A 59 -2.67 1.29 -0.61
CA PHE A 59 -2.53 2.51 -1.41
C PHE A 59 -2.33 3.79 -0.58
N TRP A 60 -1.46 4.67 -1.10
CA TRP A 60 -1.22 6.00 -0.55
C TRP A 60 -1.31 7.10 -1.62
N THR A 61 -1.67 8.29 -1.16
CA THR A 61 -1.51 9.56 -1.87
C THR A 61 -0.43 10.41 -1.18
N GLY A 62 0.04 11.46 -1.85
CA GLY A 62 0.91 12.46 -1.21
C GLY A 62 2.32 11.99 -0.82
N THR A 63 2.85 10.91 -1.42
CA THR A 63 4.28 10.57 -1.26
C THR A 63 5.20 11.43 -2.12
N TYR A 64 4.68 12.04 -3.19
CA TYR A 64 5.34 13.02 -4.05
C TYR A 64 4.26 13.80 -4.84
N ALA A 65 4.62 14.95 -5.42
CA ALA A 65 3.68 15.81 -6.14
C ALA A 65 3.30 15.17 -7.48
N ILE A 66 2.01 15.13 -7.78
CA ILE A 66 1.46 14.57 -9.04
C ILE A 66 0.23 15.36 -9.47
N GLU A 67 0.04 15.46 -10.79
CA GLU A 67 -1.18 16.01 -11.41
C GLU A 67 -1.94 14.87 -12.11
N ARG A 68 -2.58 14.00 -11.31
CA ARG A 68 -3.46 12.93 -11.82
C ARG A 68 -4.60 12.65 -10.85
N ASP A 69 -5.72 12.16 -11.40
CA ASP A 69 -6.90 11.76 -10.65
C ASP A 69 -7.23 10.28 -10.94
N PRO A 70 -7.32 9.39 -9.93
CA PRO A 70 -7.06 9.62 -8.50
C PRO A 70 -5.56 9.83 -8.21
N PRO A 71 -5.20 10.69 -7.23
CA PRO A 71 -3.83 11.06 -6.93
C PRO A 71 -3.06 9.99 -6.14
N ILE A 72 -3.08 8.74 -6.64
CA ILE A 72 -2.36 7.62 -6.05
C ILE A 72 -0.88 7.73 -6.39
N THR A 73 -0.06 7.82 -5.35
CA THR A 73 1.40 7.98 -5.49
C THR A 73 2.18 6.72 -5.10
N HIS A 74 1.56 5.77 -4.39
CA HIS A 74 2.28 4.57 -3.95
C HIS A 74 1.37 3.36 -3.78
N GLY A 75 1.93 2.17 -4.03
CA GLY A 75 1.27 0.88 -3.87
C GLY A 75 2.22 -0.15 -3.24
N MET A 76 1.73 -0.94 -2.28
CA MET A 76 2.48 -2.02 -1.60
C MET A 76 1.60 -3.26 -1.46
N ILE A 77 2.16 -4.41 -1.12
CA ILE A 77 1.41 -5.64 -0.83
C ILE A 77 1.46 -5.92 0.68
N TYR A 78 0.30 -6.12 1.30
CA TYR A 78 0.23 -6.52 2.70
C TYR A 78 0.67 -7.97 2.88
N VAL A 79 1.49 -8.24 3.90
CA VAL A 79 2.03 -9.58 4.16
C VAL A 79 1.39 -10.24 5.38
N GLY A 80 0.86 -9.45 6.31
CA GLY A 80 0.31 -9.96 7.57
C GLY A 80 0.99 -9.35 8.79
N ARG A 81 1.05 -10.11 9.88
CA ARG A 81 1.71 -9.73 11.12
C ARG A 81 3.01 -10.51 11.29
N GLU A 82 4.08 -9.81 11.65
CA GLU A 82 5.34 -10.45 12.01
C GLU A 82 5.14 -11.31 13.27
N LYS A 83 5.55 -12.58 13.22
CA LYS A 83 5.33 -13.55 14.31
C LYS A 83 5.93 -13.11 15.66
N LYS A 84 7.08 -12.44 15.65
CA LYS A 84 7.79 -12.05 16.89
C LYS A 84 7.18 -10.82 17.57
N THR A 85 6.78 -9.82 16.79
CA THR A 85 6.37 -8.52 17.31
C THR A 85 4.86 -8.28 17.23
N GLY A 86 4.14 -9.09 16.46
CA GLY A 86 2.72 -8.89 16.13
C GLY A 86 2.46 -7.67 15.24
N LYS A 87 3.49 -6.93 14.82
CA LYS A 87 3.35 -5.72 14.01
C LYS A 87 2.98 -6.07 12.58
N ARG A 88 2.12 -5.25 11.97
CA ARG A 88 1.75 -5.40 10.57
C ARG A 88 2.94 -5.05 9.67
N VAL A 89 3.14 -5.85 8.63
CA VAL A 89 4.23 -5.69 7.66
C VAL A 89 3.71 -5.76 6.23
N MET A 90 4.43 -5.08 5.34
CA MET A 90 4.14 -5.03 3.91
C MET A 90 5.42 -5.19 3.11
N VAL A 91 5.29 -5.57 1.85
CA VAL A 91 6.40 -5.73 0.91
C VAL A 91 6.15 -4.87 -0.33
N GLY A 92 7.21 -4.32 -0.89
CA GLY A 92 7.13 -3.53 -2.10
C GLY A 92 8.45 -2.86 -2.43
N SER A 93 8.42 -1.90 -3.35
CA SER A 93 9.59 -1.07 -3.67
C SER A 93 9.38 0.35 -3.14
N SER A 94 10.26 0.81 -2.27
CA SER A 94 10.24 2.16 -1.72
C SER A 94 11.64 2.59 -1.29
N ASP A 95 11.91 3.89 -1.40
CA ASP A 95 13.12 4.49 -0.84
C ASP A 95 12.80 5.23 0.46
N GLY A 96 13.66 5.08 1.47
CA GLY A 96 13.57 5.78 2.75
C GLY A 96 12.46 5.32 3.70
N ARG A 97 11.75 4.22 3.39
CA ARG A 97 10.81 3.60 4.34
C ARG A 97 11.57 2.74 5.34
N VAL A 98 10.95 2.51 6.50
CA VAL A 98 11.60 1.87 7.65
C VAL A 98 11.06 0.46 7.88
N TYR A 99 11.96 -0.43 8.32
CA TYR A 99 11.62 -1.73 8.90
C TYR A 99 12.33 -1.87 10.24
N GLN A 100 11.58 -2.06 11.32
CA GLN A 100 12.14 -2.21 12.68
C GLN A 100 13.13 -1.09 13.10
N GLY A 101 12.90 0.14 12.66
CA GLY A 101 13.75 1.28 12.99
C GLY A 101 14.87 1.55 11.98
N GLU A 102 15.15 0.61 11.08
CA GLU A 102 16.21 0.74 10.07
C GLU A 102 15.63 1.19 8.71
N PRO A 103 16.24 2.20 8.05
CA PRO A 103 15.83 2.61 6.71
C PRO A 103 16.15 1.51 5.68
N ARG A 104 15.28 1.36 4.69
CA ARG A 104 15.39 0.41 3.57
C ARG A 104 15.09 1.11 2.26
N ASN A 105 15.75 0.68 1.19
CA ASN A 105 15.61 1.23 -0.16
C ASN A 105 15.36 0.10 -1.17
N GLY A 106 14.67 0.43 -2.26
CA GLY A 106 14.27 -0.54 -3.28
C GLY A 106 13.29 -1.60 -2.77
N VAL A 107 13.39 -2.82 -3.32
CA VAL A 107 12.49 -3.94 -2.97
C VAL A 107 12.84 -4.47 -1.58
N SER A 108 11.91 -4.37 -0.63
CA SER A 108 12.13 -4.75 0.77
C SER A 108 10.82 -5.01 1.51
N VAL A 109 10.93 -5.53 2.73
CA VAL A 109 9.85 -5.57 3.72
C VAL A 109 9.90 -4.29 4.55
N PHE A 110 8.74 -3.73 4.89
CA PHE A 110 8.58 -2.49 5.61
C PHE A 110 7.51 -2.60 6.69
N ASP A 111 7.62 -1.77 7.73
CA ASP A 111 6.56 -1.60 8.72
C ASP A 111 5.29 -1.03 8.05
N PHE A 112 4.13 -1.67 8.23
CA PHE A 112 2.87 -1.05 7.86
C PHE A 112 2.31 -0.24 9.03
N LYS A 113 2.20 1.08 8.83
CA LYS A 113 1.60 2.05 9.75
C LYS A 113 0.80 3.07 8.95
N ILE A 114 -0.38 3.42 9.43
CA ILE A 114 -1.11 4.62 9.04
C ILE A 114 -0.35 5.79 9.66
N GLN A 115 0.42 6.48 8.81
CA GLN A 115 1.19 7.64 9.25
C GLN A 115 0.24 8.66 9.89
N ARG A 116 0.50 8.96 11.16
CA ARG A 116 -0.13 10.11 11.82
C ARG A 116 0.47 11.35 11.18
N PRO A 117 -0.35 12.32 10.71
CA PRO A 117 0.19 13.57 10.25
C PRO A 117 0.96 14.23 11.40
N THR A 118 2.28 14.26 11.30
CA THR A 118 3.09 15.17 12.11
C THR A 118 2.91 16.57 11.53
N LYS A 119 2.97 17.60 12.38
CA LYS A 119 3.01 18.99 11.88
C LYS A 119 4.21 19.09 10.94
N SER A 120 3.94 19.11 9.64
CA SER A 120 4.95 19.34 8.62
C SER A 120 5.43 20.77 8.83
N GLU A 121 6.60 20.95 9.45
CA GLU A 121 7.16 22.28 9.70
C GLU A 121 7.52 23.03 8.40
N ASN A 122 7.43 22.41 7.21
CA ASN A 122 7.92 23.02 5.98
C ASN A 122 7.18 22.59 4.69
N GLY A 123 5.85 22.47 4.71
CA GLY A 123 5.07 22.24 3.47
C GLY A 123 5.37 20.94 2.71
N LYS A 124 6.12 20.01 3.31
CA LYS A 124 6.39 18.69 2.71
C LYS A 124 5.10 17.87 2.63
N LEU A 125 4.88 17.25 1.47
CA LEU A 125 3.79 16.32 1.23
C LEU A 125 3.85 15.17 2.24
N GLN A 126 2.70 14.84 2.83
CA GLN A 126 2.57 13.80 3.83
C GLN A 126 1.86 12.59 3.22
N PRO A 127 2.51 11.42 3.16
CA PRO A 127 1.89 10.19 2.70
C PRO A 127 0.59 9.92 3.47
N THR A 128 -0.53 9.89 2.77
CA THR A 128 -1.83 9.56 3.35
C THR A 128 -2.25 8.19 2.88
N PHE A 129 -2.40 7.25 3.81
CA PHE A 129 -3.01 5.96 3.52
C PHE A 129 -4.49 6.17 3.23
N ILE A 130 -5.00 5.59 2.14
CA ILE A 130 -6.39 5.78 1.72
C ILE A 130 -7.22 4.50 1.76
N GLY A 131 -6.58 3.35 1.98
CA GLY A 131 -7.25 2.06 2.01
C GLY A 131 -6.48 0.97 1.29
N TYR A 132 -7.14 -0.17 1.16
CA TYR A 132 -6.59 -1.40 0.61
C TYR A 132 -7.58 -2.07 -0.31
N GLY A 133 -7.14 -3.03 -1.12
CA GLY A 133 -8.08 -3.83 -1.90
C GLY A 133 -7.65 -5.27 -2.10
N HIS A 134 -8.67 -6.12 -2.13
CA HIS A 134 -8.57 -7.57 -2.31
C HIS A 134 -8.36 -7.90 -3.79
N ILE A 135 -7.39 -8.75 -4.09
CA ILE A 135 -7.12 -9.16 -5.46
C ILE A 135 -8.32 -9.98 -5.98
N PRO A 136 -9.02 -9.54 -7.06
CA PRO A 136 -10.14 -10.28 -7.61
C PRO A 136 -9.70 -11.68 -8.09
N GLY A 137 -10.53 -12.69 -7.82
CA GLY A 137 -10.30 -14.05 -8.33
C GLY A 137 -9.28 -14.90 -7.55
N VAL A 138 -8.54 -14.30 -6.61
CA VAL A 138 -7.73 -15.05 -5.64
C VAL A 138 -8.64 -15.45 -4.48
N ARG A 139 -8.88 -16.75 -4.31
CA ARG A 139 -9.60 -17.30 -3.15
C ARG A 139 -8.58 -17.63 -2.04
N GLU A 140 -9.00 -17.47 -0.79
CA GLU A 140 -8.24 -17.93 0.40
C GLU A 140 -7.87 -19.41 0.33
#